data_AF-A0AAU4P9W5-F1
#
_entry.id   AF-A0AAU4P9W5-F1
#
_cell.length_a   1.000
_cell.length_b   1.000
_cell.length_c   1.000
_cell.angle_alpha   90.00
_cell.angle_beta   90.00
_cell.angle_gamma   90.00
#
_symmetry.space_group_name_H-M   'P 1'
#
loop_
_entity.id
_entity.type
_entity.pdbx_description
1 polymer ?
#
loop_
_entity_poly.entity_id
_entity_poly.type
_entity_poly.pdbx_seq_one_letter_code
_entity_poly.pdbx_strand_id
1 'polypeptide(L)' 'MRENEGLGRANGMSREELLGLPVSVDLETSNRALGLGRSKGYELAKHGQYPCKVLRLGNAYRVVTADLLSLLGLAA' A
#
# COMPACT_ATOMS: atom_id res chain seq x y z
N MET A 1 -22.46 5.61 21.63
CA MET A 1 -22.28 5.02 20.30
C MET A 1 -21.38 5.97 19.55
N ARG A 2 -20.07 5.69 19.47
CA ARG A 2 -19.14 6.62 18.82
C ARG A 2 -19.18 6.37 17.33
N GLU A 3 -19.40 7.47 16.63
CA GLU A 3 -19.51 7.62 15.20
C GLU A 3 -18.38 6.90 14.46
N ASN A 4 -18.77 5.98 13.59
CA ASN A 4 -17.90 5.35 12.62
C ASN A 4 -17.66 6.35 11.45
N GLU A 5 -17.14 7.54 11.75
CA GLU A 5 -16.77 8.57 10.78
C GLU A 5 -15.28 8.47 10.37
N GLY A 6 -14.85 7.25 10.06
CA GLY A 6 -13.49 6.95 9.60
C GLY A 6 -13.42 6.28 8.23
N LEU A 7 -14.55 6.00 7.59
CA LEU A 7 -14.61 5.55 6.18
C LEU A 7 -14.68 6.75 5.25
N GLY A 8 -13.78 7.72 5.44
CA GLY A 8 -13.58 8.80 4.48
C GLY A 8 -13.03 8.20 3.21
N ARG A 9 -13.93 7.83 2.27
CA ARG A 9 -13.69 7.31 0.92
C ARG A 9 -12.44 6.42 0.84
N ALA A 10 -12.61 5.10 0.83
CA ALA A 10 -11.60 4.22 0.23
C ALA A 10 -11.54 4.52 -1.29
N ASN A 11 -10.94 5.66 -1.66
CA ASN A 11 -10.56 5.99 -3.02
C ASN A 11 -9.35 5.11 -3.33
N GLY A 12 -9.63 3.86 -3.69
CA GLY A 12 -8.64 2.99 -4.32
C GLY A 12 -8.04 3.71 -5.52
N MET A 13 -6.78 3.40 -5.83
CA MET A 13 -6.11 3.98 -6.98
C MET A 13 -6.66 3.39 -8.28
N SER A 14 -6.79 4.23 -9.30
CA SER A 14 -6.99 3.79 -10.68
C SER A 14 -5.74 3.09 -11.22
N ARG A 15 -5.91 2.38 -12.35
CA ARG A 15 -4.81 1.69 -13.04
C ARG A 15 -3.75 2.68 -13.51
N GLU A 16 -4.17 3.82 -14.05
CA GLU A 16 -3.29 4.87 -14.57
C GLU A 16 -2.47 5.49 -13.44
N GLU A 17 -3.08 5.75 -12.28
CA GLU A 17 -2.37 6.23 -11.10
C GLU A 17 -1.31 5.22 -10.63
N LEU A 18 -1.64 3.92 -10.61
CA LEU A 18 -0.72 2.86 -10.22
C LEU A 18 0.49 2.76 -11.16
N LEU A 19 0.25 2.82 -12.47
CA LEU A 19 1.30 2.77 -13.48
C LEU A 19 2.18 4.04 -13.50
N GLY A 20 1.65 5.16 -13.01
CA GLY A 20 2.39 6.42 -12.84
C GLY A 20 3.20 6.51 -11.54
N LEU A 21 3.11 5.52 -10.64
CA LEU A 21 3.87 5.55 -9.39
C LEU A 21 5.39 5.43 -9.65
N PRO A 22 6.22 6.05 -8.78
CA PRO A 22 7.67 5.85 -8.83
C PRO A 22 8.01 4.38 -8.54
N VAL A 23 9.25 3.98 -8.84
CA VAL A 23 9.76 2.60 -8.67
C VAL A 23 9.57 2.00 -7.26
N SER A 24 9.46 2.86 -6.25
CA SER A 24 9.07 2.49 -4.90
C SER A 24 8.26 3.60 -4.25
N VAL A 25 7.26 3.24 -3.47
CA VAL A 25 6.37 4.16 -2.76
C VAL A 25 6.43 3.94 -1.25
N ASP A 26 5.89 4.86 -0.46
CA ASP A 26 5.69 4.61 0.96
C ASP A 26 4.57 3.58 1.22
N LEU A 27 4.52 3.09 2.46
CA LEU A 27 3.56 2.08 2.86
C LEU A 27 2.10 2.58 2.81
N GLU A 28 1.88 3.88 3.02
CA GLU A 28 0.53 4.46 2.99
C GLU A 28 -0.05 4.49 1.57
N THR A 29 0.77 4.88 0.61
CA THR A 29 0.48 4.84 -0.82
C THR A 29 0.14 3.41 -1.26
N SER A 30 0.97 2.43 -0.90
CA SER A 30 0.69 1.02 -1.18
C SER A 30 -0.58 0.52 -0.47
N ASN A 31 -0.85 0.97 0.77
CA ASN A 31 -2.07 0.60 1.47
C ASN A 31 -3.32 1.11 0.75
N ARG A 32 -3.28 2.33 0.23
CA ARG A 32 -4.39 2.90 -0.56
C ARG A 32 -4.65 2.08 -1.82
N ALA A 33 -3.59 1.65 -2.52
CA ALA A 33 -3.71 0.75 -3.67
C ALA A 33 -4.39 -0.58 -3.31
N LEU A 34 -4.10 -1.13 -2.12
CA LEU A 34 -4.60 -2.42 -1.65
C LEU A 34 -5.92 -2.34 -0.86
N GLY A 35 -6.48 -1.15 -0.68
CA GLY A 35 -7.64 -0.95 0.20
C GLY A 35 -7.38 -1.26 1.67
N LEU A 36 -6.11 -1.23 2.11
CA LEU A 36 -5.71 -1.48 3.49
C LEU A 36 -5.78 -0.20 4.32
N GLY A 37 -6.29 -0.31 5.54
CA GLY A 37 -6.16 0.75 6.54
C GLY A 37 -4.71 0.91 7.00
N ARG A 38 -4.32 2.13 7.38
CA ARG A 38 -2.96 2.47 7.84
C ARG A 38 -2.46 1.51 8.93
N SER A 39 -3.23 1.34 10.01
CA SER A 39 -2.82 0.49 11.14
C SER A 39 -2.56 -0.96 10.71
N LYS A 40 -3.45 -1.55 9.90
CA LYS A 40 -3.30 -2.93 9.44
C LYS A 40 -2.11 -3.10 8.50
N GLY A 41 -1.90 -2.16 7.58
CA GLY A 41 -0.76 -2.19 6.66
C GLY A 41 0.58 -2.12 7.40
N TYR A 42 0.71 -1.23 8.40
CA TYR A 42 1.91 -1.15 9.24
C TYR A 42 2.12 -2.39 10.11
N GLU A 43 1.05 -2.98 10.66
CA GLU A 43 1.12 -4.25 11.39
C GLU A 43 1.69 -5.37 10.50
N LEU A 44 1.11 -5.57 9.32
CA LEU A 44 1.57 -6.57 8.36
C LEU A 44 3.03 -6.35 7.95
N ALA A 45 3.41 -5.10 7.63
CA ALA A 45 4.79 -4.75 7.31
C ALA A 45 5.74 -5.04 8.49
N LYS A 46 5.33 -4.70 9.72
CA LYS A 46 6.10 -4.94 10.94
C LYS A 46 6.36 -6.43 11.14
N HIS A 47 5.38 -7.28 10.85
CA HIS A 47 5.47 -8.73 11.00
C HIS A 47 6.01 -9.47 9.78
N GLY A 48 6.40 -8.77 8.71
CA GLY A 48 6.89 -9.40 7.47
C GLY A 48 5.80 -10.14 6.69
N GLN A 49 4.53 -9.79 6.91
CA GLN A 49 3.34 -10.39 6.31
C GLN A 49 2.67 -9.44 5.30
N TYR A 50 3.35 -8.37 4.92
CA TYR A 50 2.83 -7.46 3.90
C TYR A 50 2.80 -8.18 2.55
N PRO A 51 1.75 -8.01 1.73
CA PRO A 51 1.58 -8.78 0.50
C PRO A 51 2.53 -8.37 -0.62
N CYS A 52 3.29 -7.29 -0.42
CA CYS A 52 4.32 -6.81 -1.34
C CYS A 52 5.68 -6.73 -0.66
N LYS A 53 6.77 -6.73 -1.44
CA LYS A 53 8.14 -6.56 -1.00
C LYS A 53 8.32 -5.19 -0.35
N VAL A 54 8.58 -5.20 0.95
CA VAL A 54 8.86 -4.00 1.75
C VAL A 54 10.35 -3.91 2.08
N LEU A 55 10.97 -2.81 1.67
CA LEU A 55 12.32 -2.41 2.07
C LEU A 55 12.23 -1.60 3.36
N ARG A 56 13.02 -1.98 4.37
CA ARG A 56 13.19 -1.22 5.61
C ARG A 56 14.46 -0.38 5.52
N LEU A 57 14.31 0.90 5.24
CA LEU A 57 15.40 1.86 5.09
C LEU A 57 15.48 2.71 6.35
N GLY A 58 16.14 2.17 7.38
CA GLY A 58 16.12 2.74 8.73
C GLY A 58 14.70 2.71 9.31
N ASN A 59 14.16 3.89 9.62
CA ASN A 59 12.80 4.04 10.17
C ASN A 59 11.70 4.13 9.10
N ALA A 60 12.05 4.10 7.82
CA ALA A 60 11.11 4.22 6.72
C ALA A 60 10.81 2.87 6.06
N TYR A 61 9.53 2.65 5.73
CA TYR A 61 9.11 1.56 4.87
C TYR A 61 8.97 2.05 3.43
N ARG A 62 9.50 1.27 2.49
CA ARG A 62 9.30 1.48 1.05
C ARG A 62 8.78 0.19 0.42
N VAL A 63 7.70 0.28 -0.33
CA VAL A 63 7.13 -0.84 -1.09
C VAL A 63 7.65 -0.77 -2.51
N VAL A 64 8.12 -1.90 -3.03
CA VAL A 64 8.58 -2.00 -4.43
C VAL A 64 7.35 -2.02 -5.34
N THR A 65 7.22 -1.01 -6.20
CA THR A 65 6.04 -0.83 -7.06
C THR A 65 5.90 -1.97 -8.06
N ALA A 66 7.00 -2.56 -8.54
CA ALA A 66 6.96 -3.72 -9.42
C ALA A 66 6.21 -4.92 -8.81
N ASP A 67 6.38 -5.14 -7.50
CA ASP A 67 5.72 -6.24 -6.79
C ASP A 67 4.25 -5.92 -6.54
N LEU A 68 3.94 -4.65 -6.22
CA LEU A 68 2.56 -4.15 -6.14
C LEU A 68 1.81 -4.31 -7.46
N LEU A 69 2.43 -3.94 -8.59
CA LEU A 69 1.86 -4.12 -9.93
C LEU A 69 1.66 -5.60 -10.27
N SER A 70 2.63 -6.45 -9.93
CA SER A 70 2.53 -7.90 -10.14
C SER A 70 1.38 -8.51 -9.34
N LEU A 71 1.26 -8.16 -8.06
CA LEU A 71 0.19 -8.60 -7.18
C LEU A 71 -1.20 -8.22 -7.72
N LEU A 72 -1.32 -7.04 -8.32
CA LEU A 72 -2.57 -6.52 -8.87
C LEU A 72 -2.83 -6.96 -10.32
N GLY A 73 -1.97 -7.80 -10.92
CA GLY A 73 -2.13 -8.27 -12.30
C GLY A 73 -1.86 -7.21 -13.37
N LEU A 74 -1.04 -6.21 -13.04
CA LEU A 74 -0.66 -5.09 -13.90
C LEU A 74 0.78 -5.20 -14.44
N ALA A 75 1.53 -6.22 -14.03
CA ALA A 75 2.83 -6.52 -14.62
C ALA A 75 2.65 -7.02 -16.07
N ALA A 76 3.48 -6.50 -16.98
CA ALA A 76 3.50 -6.88 -18.40
C ALA A 76 4.13 -8.27 -18.61
#